data_AF-A0A3E1EI88-F1
#
_entry.id   AF-A0A3E1EI88-F1
#
_cell.length_a   1.000
_cell.length_b   1.000
_cell.length_c   1.000
_cell.angle_alpha   90.00
_cell.angle_beta   90.00
_cell.angle_gamma   90.00
#
_symmetry.space_group_name_H-M   'P 1'
#
loop_
_entity.id
_entity.type
_entity.pdbx_description
1 polymer ?
#
loop_
_entity_poly.entity_id
_entity_poly.type
_entity_poly.pdbx_seq_one_letter_code
_entity_poly.pdbx_strand_id
1 'polypeptide(L)'
;SKIFKRLLGTTCSLTWREADEKERLWVCNPGHPIAQGLGTYFELPQEEMYGEPFAIPAPEEQVFISWFEGGEVFRSGCCWRRGNGKIFYFRPGHETYPTYLDKNVRKVIANAVEWARPEGVWIDSCPNAKNPPEKIGIKK
;
A
#
# COMPACT_ATOMS: atom_id res chain seq x y z
N SER A 1 9.51 -0.38 -9.25
CA SER A 1 10.11 -1.27 -8.22
C SER A 1 10.10 -2.74 -8.66
N LYS A 2 11.24 -3.47 -8.61
CA LYS A 2 11.31 -4.91 -8.94
C LYS A 2 10.64 -5.80 -7.88
N ILE A 3 10.86 -5.48 -6.60
CA ILE A 3 10.33 -6.25 -5.46
C ILE A 3 8.81 -6.13 -5.40
N PHE A 4 8.27 -4.91 -5.56
CA PHE A 4 6.82 -4.66 -5.53
C PHE A 4 6.10 -5.47 -6.62
N LYS A 5 6.60 -5.43 -7.86
CA LYS A 5 6.06 -6.24 -8.98
C LYS A 5 6.08 -7.74 -8.67
N ARG A 6 7.18 -8.24 -8.08
CA ARG A 6 7.28 -9.66 -7.69
C ARG A 6 6.26 -10.04 -6.61
N LEU A 7 6.04 -9.17 -5.63
CA LEU A 7 5.06 -9.40 -4.57
C LEU A 7 3.63 -9.35 -5.09
N LEU A 8 3.31 -8.40 -5.98
CA LEU A 8 1.96 -8.20 -6.46
C LEU A 8 1.58 -9.08 -7.67
N GLY A 9 2.55 -9.58 -8.42
CA GLY A 9 2.31 -10.45 -9.58
C GLY A 9 1.79 -9.74 -10.81
N THR A 10 1.86 -8.40 -10.86
CA THR A 10 1.39 -7.57 -11.97
C THR A 10 2.50 -6.62 -12.47
N THR A 11 2.24 -5.93 -13.58
CA THR A 11 3.18 -4.96 -14.14
C THR A 11 3.37 -3.74 -13.24
N CYS A 12 2.37 -3.38 -12.43
CA CYS A 12 2.33 -2.14 -11.64
C CYS A 12 2.55 -0.89 -12.52
N SER A 13 2.13 -0.94 -13.79
CA SER A 13 2.15 0.18 -14.71
C SER A 13 1.04 1.19 -14.40
N LEU A 14 1.28 2.44 -14.74
CA LEU A 14 0.40 3.59 -14.49
C LEU A 14 0.65 4.66 -15.56
N THR A 15 -0.26 5.61 -15.70
CA THR A 15 -0.01 6.86 -16.43
C THR A 15 0.70 7.86 -15.51
N TRP A 16 1.54 8.73 -16.07
CA TRP A 16 2.28 9.70 -15.28
C TRP A 16 2.52 11.02 -16.02
N ARG A 17 2.76 12.10 -15.28
CA ARG A 17 3.13 13.42 -15.78
C ARG A 17 3.89 14.20 -14.71
N GLU A 18 4.97 14.86 -15.12
CA GLU A 18 5.71 15.80 -14.28
C GLU A 18 5.38 17.23 -14.75
N ALA A 19 4.63 17.97 -13.94
CA ALA A 19 4.11 19.29 -14.32
C ALA A 19 3.91 20.24 -13.13
N ASP A 20 4.64 20.04 -12.02
CA ASP A 20 4.55 20.83 -10.78
C ASP A 20 3.11 20.98 -10.24
N GLU A 21 2.26 19.97 -10.47
CA GLU A 21 0.83 20.12 -10.25
C GLU A 21 0.42 19.76 -8.81
N LYS A 22 -0.69 20.34 -8.35
CA LYS A 22 -1.19 20.06 -7.01
C LYS A 22 -1.75 18.65 -6.92
N GLU A 23 -1.37 17.95 -5.86
CA GLU A 23 -2.01 16.71 -5.43
C GLU A 23 -2.84 16.94 -4.16
N ARG A 24 -4.07 16.44 -4.13
CA ARG A 24 -4.88 16.31 -2.91
C ARG A 24 -5.09 14.84 -2.59
N LEU A 25 -4.59 14.39 -1.44
CA LEU A 25 -4.77 13.03 -0.95
C LEU A 25 -5.97 12.96 0.00
N TRP A 26 -7.06 12.36 -0.45
CA TRP A 26 -8.26 12.12 0.34
C TRP A 26 -8.12 10.86 1.19
N VAL A 27 -8.56 10.95 2.44
CA VAL A 27 -8.59 9.82 3.39
C VAL A 27 -9.88 9.03 3.19
N CYS A 28 -9.79 7.86 2.54
CA CYS A 28 -10.93 7.00 2.25
C CYS A 28 -11.29 6.07 3.41
N ASN A 29 -10.29 5.70 4.23
CA ASN A 29 -10.49 4.85 5.40
C ASN A 29 -10.00 5.58 6.66
N PRO A 30 -10.80 6.51 7.23
CA PRO A 30 -10.39 7.32 8.38
C PRO A 30 -10.23 6.50 9.68
N GLY A 31 -10.78 5.29 9.75
CA GLY A 31 -10.60 4.38 10.88
C GLY A 31 -9.29 3.58 10.83
N HIS A 32 -8.55 3.63 9.71
CA HIS A 32 -7.33 2.85 9.54
C HIS A 32 -6.18 3.42 10.39
N PRO A 33 -5.33 2.59 11.04
CA PRO A 33 -4.20 3.08 11.83
C PRO A 33 -3.24 4.00 11.06
N ILE A 34 -3.06 3.76 9.76
CA ILE A 34 -2.24 4.61 8.88
C ILE A 34 -2.78 6.05 8.80
N ALA A 35 -4.10 6.23 8.82
CA ALA A 35 -4.76 7.52 8.73
C ALA A 35 -4.84 8.27 10.09
N GLN A 36 -4.36 7.67 11.18
CA GLN A 36 -4.53 8.23 12.51
C GLN A 36 -3.84 9.61 12.65
N GLY A 37 -4.63 10.60 13.05
CA GLY A 37 -4.18 11.98 13.25
C GLY A 37 -4.13 12.83 11.98
N LEU A 38 -4.68 12.34 10.87
CA LEU A 38 -4.87 13.12 9.64
C LEU A 38 -6.27 13.73 9.58
N GLY A 39 -6.42 14.79 8.78
CA GLY A 39 -7.73 15.35 8.41
C GLY A 39 -8.45 14.48 7.38
N THR A 40 -9.53 15.02 6.79
CA THR A 40 -10.26 14.36 5.68
C THR A 40 -9.43 14.25 4.40
N TYR A 41 -8.46 15.15 4.23
CA TYR A 41 -7.44 15.12 3.20
C TYR A 41 -6.23 15.94 3.65
N PHE A 42 -5.14 15.87 2.90
CA PHE A 42 -4.07 16.86 2.91
C PHE A 42 -3.58 17.12 1.48
N GLU A 43 -2.87 18.22 1.28
CA GLU A 43 -2.46 18.67 -0.04
C GLU A 43 -0.94 18.80 -0.13
N LEU A 44 -0.41 18.46 -1.30
CA LEU A 44 0.95 18.74 -1.70
C LEU A 44 0.89 19.78 -2.81
N PRO A 45 1.54 20.96 -2.65
CA PRO A 45 1.45 22.03 -3.64
C PRO A 45 1.97 21.64 -5.02
N GLN A 46 2.98 20.76 -5.07
CA GLN A 46 3.64 20.30 -6.29
C GLN A 46 3.99 18.82 -6.13
N GLU A 47 3.63 18.01 -7.12
CA GLU A 47 4.03 16.61 -7.22
C GLU A 47 3.95 16.10 -8.67
N GLU A 48 4.60 14.97 -8.94
CA GLU A 48 4.40 14.16 -10.13
C GLU A 48 3.03 13.46 -10.06
N MET A 49 2.24 13.61 -11.11
CA MET A 49 0.97 12.92 -11.25
C MET A 49 1.22 11.46 -11.61
N TYR A 50 0.59 10.55 -10.87
CA TYR A 50 0.28 9.19 -11.34
C TYR A 50 -1.23 9.05 -11.51
N GLY A 51 -1.67 8.32 -12.53
CA GLY A 51 -3.08 8.15 -12.87
C GLY A 51 -3.51 6.70 -13.02
N GLU A 52 -4.80 6.46 -12.83
CA GLU A 52 -5.44 5.19 -13.15
C GLU A 52 -5.51 4.96 -14.68
N PRO A 53 -5.51 3.69 -15.16
CA PRO A 53 -5.48 2.46 -14.38
C PRO A 53 -4.07 2.13 -13.85
N PHE A 54 -3.98 1.93 -12.53
CA PHE A 54 -2.81 1.36 -11.88
C PHE A 54 -2.92 -0.16 -11.91
N ALA A 55 -2.02 -0.81 -12.64
CA ALA A 55 -2.02 -2.25 -12.88
C ALA A 55 -1.52 -3.04 -11.65
N ILE A 56 -2.28 -2.95 -10.56
CA ILE A 56 -2.11 -3.66 -9.30
C ILE A 56 -3.31 -4.58 -9.05
N PRO A 57 -3.15 -5.69 -8.31
CA PRO A 57 -4.29 -6.41 -7.76
C PRO A 57 -5.12 -5.49 -6.88
N ALA A 58 -6.40 -5.80 -6.71
CA ALA A 58 -7.25 -5.07 -5.78
C ALA A 58 -6.58 -5.00 -4.39
N PRO A 59 -6.47 -3.82 -3.77
CA PRO A 59 -5.98 -3.71 -2.40
C PRO A 59 -6.95 -4.38 -1.43
N GLU A 60 -6.42 -4.94 -0.36
CA GLU A 60 -7.25 -5.41 0.76
C GLU A 60 -7.91 -4.22 1.45
N GLU A 61 -7.15 -3.14 1.62
CA GLU A 61 -7.65 -1.87 2.14
C GLU A 61 -7.04 -0.71 1.36
N GLN A 62 -7.86 0.29 1.05
CA GLN A 62 -7.43 1.54 0.44
C GLN A 62 -7.56 2.68 1.46
N VAL A 63 -6.43 3.26 1.84
CA VAL A 63 -6.35 4.34 2.83
C VAL A 63 -6.51 5.70 2.16
N PHE A 64 -5.91 5.88 0.98
CA PHE A 64 -5.93 7.16 0.27
C PHE A 64 -6.36 7.02 -1.19
N ILE A 65 -7.02 8.07 -1.69
CA ILE A 65 -7.15 8.34 -3.13
C ILE A 65 -6.64 9.76 -3.40
N SER A 66 -5.80 9.90 -4.41
CA SER A 66 -5.33 11.21 -4.84
C SER A 66 -6.22 11.75 -5.94
N TRP A 67 -6.41 13.07 -5.92
CA TRP A 67 -6.85 13.87 -7.04
C TRP A 67 -5.69 14.76 -7.46
N PHE A 68 -5.47 14.89 -8.76
CA PHE A 68 -4.47 15.77 -9.35
C PHE A 68 -5.13 16.90 -10.13
N GLU A 69 -4.44 18.02 -10.23
CA GLU A 69 -4.94 19.23 -10.90
C GLU A 69 -5.31 19.00 -12.38
N GLY A 70 -4.58 18.14 -13.08
CA GLY A 70 -4.91 17.73 -14.44
C GLY A 70 -6.16 16.86 -14.58
N GLY A 71 -6.81 16.49 -13.47
CA GLY A 71 -8.09 15.79 -13.43
C GLY A 71 -8.00 14.27 -13.19
N GLU A 72 -6.79 13.72 -13.16
CA GLU A 72 -6.56 12.31 -12.84
C GLU A 72 -6.82 12.00 -11.37
N VAL A 73 -7.12 10.74 -11.12
CA VAL A 73 -7.19 10.16 -9.77
C VAL A 73 -6.28 8.96 -9.66
N PHE A 74 -5.88 8.62 -8.43
CA PHE A 74 -4.98 7.50 -8.20
C PHE A 74 -5.19 6.85 -6.83
N ARG A 75 -5.17 5.51 -6.78
CA ARG A 75 -5.16 4.77 -5.51
C ARG A 75 -3.80 4.91 -4.82
N SER A 76 -3.61 6.02 -4.11
CA SER A 76 -2.32 6.49 -3.58
C SER A 76 -1.91 5.93 -2.22
N GLY A 77 -2.79 5.18 -1.55
CA GLY A 77 -2.51 4.50 -0.29
C GLY A 77 -3.17 3.13 -0.27
N CYS A 78 -2.40 2.07 -0.51
CA CYS A 78 -2.94 0.71 -0.68
C CYS A 78 -2.25 -0.30 0.23
N CYS A 79 -3.04 -1.18 0.84
CA CYS A 79 -2.58 -2.24 1.74
C CYS A 79 -2.79 -3.63 1.13
N TRP A 80 -1.83 -4.52 1.36
CA TRP A 80 -1.93 -5.95 1.05
C TRP A 80 -1.23 -6.79 2.11
N ARG A 81 -1.53 -8.09 2.12
CA ARG A 81 -0.76 -9.10 2.85
C ARG A 81 -0.10 -10.10 1.90
N ARG A 82 1.08 -10.58 2.29
CA ARG A 82 1.80 -11.69 1.64
C ARG A 82 2.40 -12.59 2.71
N GLY A 83 1.79 -13.75 2.91
CA GLY A 83 2.05 -14.57 4.12
C GLY A 83 1.78 -13.74 5.36
N ASN A 84 2.74 -13.71 6.30
CA ASN A 84 2.67 -12.85 7.50
C ASN A 84 3.11 -11.40 7.26
N GLY A 85 3.59 -11.06 6.06
CA GLY A 85 4.03 -9.71 5.73
C GLY A 85 2.86 -8.79 5.42
N LYS A 86 2.93 -7.56 5.94
CA LYS A 86 2.03 -6.46 5.57
C LYS A 86 2.76 -5.51 4.63
N ILE A 87 2.09 -5.07 3.58
CA ILE A 87 2.64 -4.20 2.54
C ILE A 87 1.77 -2.94 2.48
N PHE A 88 2.39 -1.78 2.58
CA PHE A 88 1.75 -0.50 2.30
C PHE A 88 2.46 0.18 1.14
N TYR A 89 1.71 0.52 0.09
CA TYR A 89 2.16 1.39 -0.98
C TYR A 89 1.63 2.80 -0.70
N PHE A 90 2.53 3.77 -0.70
CA PHE A 90 2.22 5.19 -0.55
C PHE A 90 2.88 5.98 -1.68
N ARG A 91 2.08 6.74 -2.41
CA ARG A 91 2.50 7.35 -3.69
C ARG A 91 3.49 8.53 -3.56
N PRO A 92 3.28 9.53 -2.68
CA PRO A 92 4.08 10.76 -2.71
C PRO A 92 5.56 10.52 -2.43
N GLY A 93 6.43 11.20 -3.18
CA GLY A 93 7.87 11.09 -2.98
C GLY A 93 8.76 11.33 -4.19
N HIS A 94 8.29 12.06 -5.21
CA HIS A 94 9.09 12.39 -6.38
C HIS A 94 10.29 13.29 -5.97
N GLU A 95 11.47 13.00 -6.54
CA GLU A 95 12.77 13.44 -6.01
C GLU A 95 13.04 14.95 -6.13
N THR A 96 12.37 15.65 -7.05
CA THR A 96 12.56 17.09 -7.27
C THR A 96 11.81 17.97 -6.27
N TYR A 97 10.83 17.40 -5.54
CA TYR A 97 10.01 18.14 -4.58
C TYR A 97 10.37 17.78 -3.13
N PRO A 98 10.23 18.72 -2.18
CA PRO A 98 10.47 18.46 -0.76
C PRO A 98 9.34 17.65 -0.08
N THR A 99 8.74 16.69 -0.80
CA THR A 99 7.57 15.91 -0.35
C THR A 99 7.79 15.22 0.99
N TYR A 100 8.98 14.66 1.22
CA TYR A 100 9.33 14.01 2.49
C TYR A 100 9.59 14.99 3.65
N LEU A 101 9.54 16.31 3.44
CA LEU A 101 9.55 17.32 4.50
C LEU A 101 8.14 17.63 5.01
N ASP A 102 7.09 17.28 4.26
CA ASP A 102 5.71 17.49 4.68
C ASP A 102 5.38 16.67 5.95
N LYS A 103 4.72 17.32 6.90
CA LYS A 103 4.39 16.73 8.20
C LYS A 103 3.39 15.58 8.10
N ASN A 104 2.45 15.65 7.16
CA ASN A 104 1.43 14.62 6.96
C ASN A 104 2.05 13.41 6.27
N VAL A 105 2.89 13.63 5.25
CA VAL A 105 3.66 12.55 4.60
C VAL A 105 4.49 11.78 5.63
N ARG A 106 5.25 12.48 6.48
CA ARG A 106 6.02 11.85 7.57
C ARG A 106 5.14 11.10 8.57
N LYS A 107 3.98 11.68 8.92
CA LYS A 107 3.02 11.04 9.84
C LYS A 107 2.46 9.75 9.25
N VAL A 108 2.07 9.75 7.98
CA VAL A 108 1.61 8.56 7.25
C VAL A 108 2.67 7.47 7.27
N ILE A 109 3.92 7.80 6.93
CA ILE A 109 5.04 6.84 6.92
C ILE A 109 5.26 6.26 8.32
N ALA A 110 5.28 7.10 9.37
CA ALA A 110 5.45 6.63 10.74
C ALA A 110 4.31 5.69 11.17
N ASN A 111 3.05 6.06 10.90
CA ASN A 111 1.90 5.21 11.20
C ASN A 111 1.94 3.90 10.40
N ALA A 112 2.38 3.94 9.15
CA ALA A 112 2.51 2.76 8.29
C ALA A 112 3.60 1.79 8.77
N VAL A 113 4.72 2.30 9.29
CA VAL A 113 5.76 1.46 9.91
C VAL A 113 5.20 0.72 11.12
N GLU A 114 4.48 1.41 12.00
CA GLU A 114 3.85 0.76 13.17
C GLU A 114 2.78 -0.26 12.75
N TRP A 115 1.92 0.10 11.79
CA TRP A 115 0.92 -0.82 11.24
C TRP A 115 1.55 -2.06 10.61
N ALA A 116 2.68 -1.89 9.90
CA ALA A 116 3.39 -2.96 9.21
C ALA A 116 4.25 -3.84 10.14
N ARG A 117 4.29 -3.54 11.46
CA ARG A 117 5.02 -4.32 12.45
C ARG A 117 4.63 -5.81 12.36
N PRO A 118 5.61 -6.73 12.35
CA PRO A 118 5.33 -8.17 12.36
C PRO A 118 4.55 -8.60 13.61
N GLU A 119 3.48 -9.38 13.42
CA GLU A 119 2.62 -9.88 14.50
C GLU A 119 2.86 -11.37 14.83
N GLY A 120 3.69 -12.05 14.04
CA GLY A 120 3.99 -13.47 14.23
C GLY A 120 4.96 -14.00 13.18
N VAL A 121 5.47 -15.21 13.42
CA VAL A 121 6.41 -15.89 12.53
C VAL A 121 5.68 -16.95 11.72
N TRP A 122 5.82 -16.91 10.40
CA TRP A 122 5.32 -17.97 9.52
C TRP A 122 6.44 -18.99 9.39
N ILE A 123 6.22 -20.20 9.92
CA ILE A 123 7.14 -21.31 9.69
C ILE A 123 6.77 -21.93 8.35
N ASP A 124 7.44 -21.47 7.29
CA ASP A 124 7.24 -22.03 5.96
C ASP A 124 7.89 -23.41 5.88
N SER A 125 7.07 -24.44 6.11
CA SER A 125 7.49 -25.82 5.97
C SER A 125 6.38 -26.62 5.29
N CYS A 126 6.78 -27.52 4.39
CA CYS A 126 5.90 -28.48 3.75
C CYS A 126 6.27 -29.90 4.24
N PRO A 127 6.06 -30.22 5.53
CA PRO A 127 6.42 -31.52 6.05
C PRO A 127 5.43 -32.59 5.54
N ASN A 128 5.95 -33.79 5.26
CA ASN A 128 5.09 -34.96 5.11
C ASN A 128 4.53 -35.36 6.49
N ALA A 129 3.26 -35.05 6.74
CA ALA A 129 2.60 -35.34 8.01
C ALA A 129 2.32 -36.85 8.16
N LYS A 130 3.29 -37.58 8.73
CA LYS A 130 3.22 -39.04 8.93
C LYS A 130 2.13 -39.48 9.91
N ASN A 131 1.89 -38.66 10.93
CA ASN A 131 0.92 -38.93 11.98
C ASN A 131 -0.28 -37.98 11.79
N PRO A 132 -1.44 -38.47 11.33
CA PRO A 132 -2.63 -37.65 11.24
C PRO A 132 -3.19 -37.35 12.65
N PRO A 133 -3.79 -36.17 12.87
CA PRO A 133 -4.42 -35.83 14.16
C PRO A 133 -5.63 -36.73 14.47
N GLU A 134 -6.27 -37.27 13.44
CA GLU A 134 -7.40 -38.19 13.57
C GLU A 134 -7.02 -39.60 13.09
N LYS A 135 -7.66 -40.61 13.67
CA LYS A 135 -7.46 -42.00 13.23
C LYS A 135 -8.04 -42.17 11.82
N ILE A 136 -7.17 -42.43 10.85
CA ILE A 136 -7.59 -42.78 9.50
C ILE A 136 -7.90 -44.28 9.47
N GLY A 137 -9.13 -44.63 9.11
CA GLY A 137 -9.57 -46.02 8.96
C GLY A 137 -8.74 -46.78 7.92
N ILE A 138 -8.61 -48.10 8.10
CA ILE A 138 -7.90 -48.97 7.16
C ILE A 138 -8.67 -48.98 5.83
N LYS A 139 -7.99 -48.63 4.73
CA LYS A 139 -8.54 -48.83 3.39
C LYS A 139 -8.66 -50.33 3.14
N LYS A 140 -9.88 -50.81 2.87
CA LYS A 140 -10.14 -52.16 2.37
C LYS A 140 -9.53 -52.36 0.98
#